data_AF-A0A8B8GI57-F1
#
_entry.id   AF-A0A8B8GI57-F1
#
_cell.length_a   1.000
_cell.length_b   1.000
_cell.length_c   1.000
_cell.angle_alpha   90.00
_cell.angle_beta   90.00
_cell.angle_gamma   90.00
#
_symmetry.space_group_name_H-M   'P 1'
#
loop_
_entity.id
_entity.type
_entity.pdbx_description
1 polymer ?
#
loop_
_entity_poly.entity_id
_entity_poly.type
_entity_poly.pdbx_seq_one_letter_code
_entity_poly.pdbx_strand_id
1 'polypeptide(L)'
;MPIITDTVRLHIIENGPKLIDNIDQYTFLLADDGRRFNFKWFYKKLPNGEDVKRQWIMYSCSKNAIFCFPCILFSKDKYSTFSNSLDGFYDWKHLNPFIPAHENNVQHRKCFMECKEIEKRLKNGKTIDNFIQKAVNIDEEKWCNILKIIIDFILFCAKNNLALRGTSDKIEDANSGMSNALAF
;
A
#
# COMPACT_ATOMS: atom_id res chain seq x y z
N MET A 1 -8.65 17.42 16.02
CA MET A 1 -7.47 16.54 15.82
C MET A 1 -7.01 16.71 14.38
N PRO A 2 -5.70 16.78 14.06
CA PRO A 2 -5.27 16.94 12.67
C PRO A 2 -5.72 15.74 11.85
N ILE A 3 -6.25 15.99 10.67
CA ILE A 3 -6.58 14.94 9.70
C ILE A 3 -5.26 14.30 9.29
N ILE A 4 -5.11 12.99 9.53
CA ILE A 4 -3.93 12.24 9.05
C ILE A 4 -4.09 12.13 7.53
N THR A 5 -3.39 13.00 6.81
CA THR A 5 -3.31 12.96 5.35
C THR A 5 -2.52 11.74 4.90
N ASP A 6 -2.74 11.29 3.66
CA ASP A 6 -2.07 10.09 3.14
C ASP A 6 -0.55 10.25 3.07
N THR A 7 -0.05 11.46 2.80
CA THR A 7 1.39 11.76 2.84
C THR A 7 2.00 11.54 4.21
N VAL A 8 1.33 12.00 5.28
CA VAL A 8 1.77 11.81 6.65
C VAL A 8 1.66 10.34 7.04
N ARG A 9 0.59 9.65 6.62
CA ARG A 9 0.39 8.21 6.85
C ARG A 9 1.51 7.37 6.23
N LEU A 10 1.88 7.66 4.98
CA LEU A 10 2.97 6.96 4.28
C LEU A 10 4.31 7.17 4.98
N HIS A 11 4.63 8.40 5.36
CA HIS A 11 5.87 8.71 6.08
C HIS A 11 5.96 7.99 7.45
N ILE A 12 4.84 7.90 8.17
CA ILE A 12 4.78 7.17 9.45
C ILE A 12 5.00 5.66 9.26
N ILE A 13 4.47 5.08 8.18
CA ILE A 13 4.64 3.65 7.90
C ILE A 13 6.08 3.35 7.44
N GLU A 14 6.66 4.24 6.64
CA GLU A 14 8.03 4.11 6.14
C GLU A 14 9.07 4.10 7.26
N ASN A 15 8.95 5.04 8.21
CA ASN A 15 9.85 5.11 9.37
C ASN A 15 9.48 4.08 10.46
N GLY A 16 8.29 3.49 10.36
CA GLY A 16 7.72 2.59 11.36
C GLY A 16 7.40 3.28 12.69
N PRO A 17 6.76 2.55 13.62
CA PRO A 17 6.75 3.00 15.01
C PRO A 17 8.20 3.12 15.49
N LYS A 18 8.58 4.27 16.04
CA LYS A 18 9.82 4.39 16.82
C LYS A 18 9.70 3.42 17.99
N LEU A 19 10.22 2.22 17.82
CA LEU A 19 10.42 1.27 18.90
C LEU A 19 11.41 1.94 19.84
N ILE A 20 11.04 2.08 21.11
CA ILE A 20 11.96 2.56 22.12
C ILE A 20 13.12 1.55 22.15
N ASP A 21 14.34 2.00 21.88
CA ASP A 21 15.53 1.17 22.04
C ASP A 21 15.69 0.87 23.54
N ASN A 22 16.02 -0.36 23.91
CA ASN A 22 16.15 -0.82 25.31
C ASN A 22 14.86 -0.74 26.17
N ILE A 23 13.70 -1.09 25.60
CA ILE A 23 12.43 -1.26 26.35
C ILE A 23 12.60 -2.12 27.63
N ASP A 24 13.50 -3.11 27.58
CA ASP A 24 13.75 -4.04 28.68
C ASP A 24 14.45 -3.39 29.89
N GLN A 25 15.14 -2.25 29.68
CA GLN A 25 15.78 -1.46 30.73
C GLN A 25 14.87 -0.33 31.25
N TYR A 26 13.72 -0.11 30.62
CA TYR A 26 12.82 0.96 30.99
C TYR A 26 11.97 0.56 32.19
N THR A 27 11.93 1.42 33.21
CA THR A 27 10.99 1.24 34.31
C THR A 27 9.64 1.80 33.88
N PHE A 28 8.71 0.92 33.49
CA PHE A 28 7.35 1.33 33.12
C PHE A 28 6.64 2.00 34.31
N LEU A 29 5.89 3.06 33.99
CA LEU A 29 5.14 3.84 34.96
C LEU A 29 4.08 2.96 35.65
N LEU A 30 4.00 3.08 36.98
CA LEU A 30 2.95 2.43 37.76
C LEU A 30 1.63 3.13 37.49
N ALA A 31 0.58 2.36 37.25
CA ALA A 31 -0.79 2.83 37.34
C ALA A 31 -1.20 2.95 38.81
N ASP A 32 -2.36 3.58 39.05
CA ASP A 32 -2.90 3.82 40.39
C ASP A 32 -3.11 2.54 41.22
N ASP A 33 -3.31 1.40 40.54
CA ASP A 33 -3.46 0.09 41.16
C ASP A 33 -2.14 -0.66 41.40
N GLY A 34 -1.00 0.01 41.21
CA GLY A 34 0.35 -0.54 41.35
C GLY A 34 0.77 -1.50 40.22
N ARG A 35 -0.06 -1.68 39.19
CA ARG A 35 0.31 -2.47 38.00
C ARG A 35 1.03 -1.59 36.99
N ARG A 36 1.75 -2.23 36.07
CA ARG A 36 2.46 -1.52 35.00
C ARG A 36 2.48 -2.34 33.73
N PHE A 37 2.83 -1.67 32.64
CA PHE A 37 3.12 -2.34 31.39
C PHE A 37 4.21 -3.40 31.54
N ASN A 38 4.08 -4.51 30.81
CA ASN A 38 5.08 -5.57 30.75
C ASN A 38 5.47 -5.86 29.30
N PHE A 39 6.77 -5.87 29.01
CA PHE A 39 7.31 -6.13 27.67
C PHE A 39 6.82 -7.46 27.07
N LYS A 40 6.52 -8.46 27.90
CA LYS A 40 5.99 -9.76 27.46
C LYS A 40 4.70 -9.64 26.65
N TRP A 41 3.93 -8.57 26.84
CA TRP A 41 2.70 -8.33 26.07
C TRP A 41 2.95 -8.01 24.60
N PHE A 42 4.17 -7.63 24.22
CA PHE A 42 4.58 -7.59 22.82
C PHE A 42 4.64 -8.97 22.17
N TYR A 43 4.57 -10.08 22.92
CA TYR A 43 4.78 -11.43 22.40
C TYR A 43 3.57 -12.32 22.66
N LYS A 44 3.25 -13.16 21.68
CA LYS A 44 2.21 -14.18 21.77
C LYS A 44 2.85 -15.55 21.67
N LYS A 45 2.53 -16.44 22.61
CA LYS A 45 2.83 -17.87 22.48
C LYS A 45 1.88 -18.52 21.51
N LEU A 46 2.45 -19.18 20.51
CA LEU A 46 1.73 -20.04 19.58
C LEU A 46 1.54 -21.45 20.20
N PRO A 47 0.61 -22.27 19.67
CA PRO A 47 0.40 -23.64 20.14
C PRO A 47 1.64 -24.54 20.00
N ASN A 48 2.53 -24.22 19.06
CA ASN A 48 3.82 -24.89 18.86
C ASN A 48 4.89 -24.49 19.89
N GLY A 49 4.57 -23.59 20.83
CA GLY A 49 5.48 -23.10 21.87
C GLY A 49 6.33 -21.90 21.47
N GLU A 50 6.27 -21.45 20.21
CA GLU A 50 7.06 -20.31 19.73
C GLU A 50 6.47 -18.97 20.21
N ASP A 51 7.36 -18.03 20.54
CA ASP A 51 6.99 -16.66 20.88
C ASP A 51 7.06 -15.77 19.63
N VAL A 52 5.90 -15.28 19.17
CA VAL A 52 5.80 -14.37 18.02
C VAL A 52 5.55 -12.95 18.47
N LYS A 53 6.37 -12.01 17.98
CA LYS A 53 6.21 -10.58 18.26
C LYS A 53 4.98 -10.02 17.56
N ARG A 54 4.10 -9.37 18.33
CA ARG A 54 2.98 -8.57 17.85
C ARG A 54 3.50 -7.27 17.24
N GLN A 55 3.39 -7.16 15.92
CA GLN A 55 3.85 -6.00 15.17
C GLN A 55 2.89 -4.80 15.22
N TRP A 56 1.70 -4.96 15.80
CA TRP A 56 0.68 -3.92 15.84
C TRP A 56 0.68 -3.09 17.13
N ILE A 57 1.27 -3.60 18.22
CA ILE A 57 1.28 -2.95 19.54
C ILE A 57 2.32 -1.83 19.55
N MET A 58 1.91 -0.65 20.01
CA MET A 58 2.80 0.46 20.35
C MET A 58 2.52 0.90 21.78
N TYR A 59 3.56 1.14 22.56
CA TYR A 59 3.44 1.70 23.91
C TYR A 59 3.89 3.17 23.90
N SER A 60 3.15 4.04 24.58
CA SER A 60 3.53 5.44 24.78
C SER A 60 3.84 5.70 26.25
N CYS A 61 5.08 6.12 26.54
CA CYS A 61 5.49 6.47 27.91
C CYS A 61 4.75 7.69 28.44
N SER A 62 4.50 8.70 27.60
CA SER A 62 3.83 9.95 28.03
C SER A 62 2.37 9.73 28.41
N LYS A 63 1.72 8.72 27.80
CA LYS A 63 0.33 8.36 28.08
C LYS A 63 0.19 7.17 29.02
N ASN A 64 1.27 6.44 29.30
CA ASN A 64 1.25 5.14 29.97
C ASN A 64 0.15 4.23 29.38
N ALA A 65 0.13 4.07 28.05
CA ALA A 65 -0.95 3.39 27.35
C ALA A 65 -0.45 2.65 26.10
N ILE A 66 -1.17 1.59 25.73
CA ILE A 66 -0.98 0.79 24.52
C ILE A 66 -1.91 1.26 23.42
N PHE A 67 -1.41 1.25 22.20
CA PHE A 67 -2.12 1.61 20.99
C PHE A 67 -1.95 0.54 19.92
N CYS A 68 -2.95 0.43 19.04
CA CYS A 68 -2.84 -0.33 17.80
C CYS A 68 -2.36 0.59 16.68
N PHE A 69 -1.11 0.41 16.25
CA PHE A 69 -0.50 1.22 15.21
C PHE A 69 -1.31 1.22 13.89
N PRO A 70 -1.65 0.06 13.29
CA PRO A 70 -2.48 0.04 12.09
C PRO A 70 -3.87 0.65 12.30
N CYS A 71 -4.47 0.42 13.47
CA CYS A 71 -5.83 0.86 13.74
C CYS A 71 -5.92 2.38 13.92
N ILE A 72 -4.91 3.02 14.52
CA ILE A 72 -4.83 4.49 14.59
C ILE A 72 -4.76 5.10 13.20
N LEU A 73 -4.03 4.45 12.29
CA LEU A 73 -3.79 4.98 10.95
C LEU A 73 -4.98 4.78 10.02
N PHE A 74 -5.62 3.61 10.04
CA PHE A 74 -6.57 3.19 9.00
C PHE A 74 -8.01 3.04 9.48
N SER A 75 -8.25 2.98 10.79
CA SER A 75 -9.62 2.80 11.27
C SER A 75 -10.45 4.06 11.04
N LYS A 76 -11.55 3.92 10.31
CA LYS A 76 -12.56 4.97 10.15
C LYS A 76 -13.33 5.20 11.45
N ASP A 77 -13.50 4.12 12.21
CA ASP A 77 -14.21 4.08 13.47
C ASP A 77 -13.23 3.96 14.64
N LYS A 78 -13.27 4.90 15.58
CA LYS A 78 -12.39 4.93 16.76
C LYS A 78 -13.02 4.28 18.02
N TYR A 79 -13.99 3.39 17.84
CA TYR A 79 -14.72 2.78 18.96
C TYR A 79 -13.86 1.85 19.82
N SER A 80 -12.79 1.27 19.28
CA SER A 80 -11.90 0.42 20.09
C SER A 80 -10.90 1.28 20.85
N THR A 81 -10.70 0.95 22.13
CA THR A 81 -9.75 1.65 23.03
C THR A 81 -8.34 1.67 22.46
N PHE A 82 -7.92 0.62 21.75
CA PHE A 82 -6.61 0.55 21.08
C PHE A 82 -6.50 1.44 19.83
N SER A 83 -7.62 1.75 19.16
CA SER A 83 -7.64 2.64 17.99
C SER A 83 -7.81 4.12 18.35
N ASN A 84 -8.18 4.41 19.61
CA ASN A 84 -8.31 5.78 20.08
C ASN A 84 -6.91 6.38 20.33
N SER A 85 -6.53 7.32 19.47
CA SER A 85 -5.26 8.03 19.50
C SER A 85 -5.09 9.00 20.69
N LEU A 86 -6.16 9.32 21.44
CA LEU A 86 -6.11 10.25 22.57
C LEU A 86 -5.75 9.54 23.88
N ASP A 87 -6.41 8.41 24.14
CA ASP A 87 -6.38 7.75 25.45
C ASP A 87 -5.59 6.44 25.41
N GLY A 88 -5.73 5.65 24.33
CA GLY A 88 -5.15 4.32 24.26
C GLY A 88 -5.71 3.38 25.32
N PHE A 89 -5.10 2.21 25.45
CA PHE A 89 -5.46 1.19 26.42
C PHE A 89 -4.47 1.18 27.59
N TYR A 90 -4.97 1.41 28.81
CA TYR A 90 -4.15 1.49 30.03
C TYR A 90 -4.63 0.53 31.15
N ASP A 91 -5.69 -0.24 30.94
CA ASP A 91 -6.22 -1.19 31.93
C ASP A 91 -5.41 -2.50 31.95
N TRP A 92 -4.27 -2.44 32.63
CA TRP A 92 -3.33 -3.56 32.77
C TRP A 92 -3.95 -4.82 33.36
N LYS A 93 -5.01 -4.70 34.17
CA LYS A 93 -5.70 -5.83 34.79
C LYS A 93 -6.47 -6.66 33.77
N HIS A 94 -7.10 -6.01 32.80
CA HIS A 94 -7.93 -6.68 31.80
C HIS A 94 -7.26 -6.79 30.43
N LEU A 95 -5.99 -6.41 30.29
CA LEU A 95 -5.30 -6.44 29.00
C LEU A 95 -5.30 -7.83 28.32
N ASN A 96 -5.06 -8.90 29.09
CA ASN A 96 -4.95 -10.26 28.56
C ASN A 96 -6.19 -10.73 27.76
N PRO A 97 -7.44 -10.53 28.21
CA PRO A 97 -8.63 -10.82 27.39
C PRO A 97 -8.85 -9.80 26.26
N PHE A 98 -8.47 -8.53 26.43
CA PHE A 98 -8.70 -7.49 25.41
C PHE A 98 -7.76 -7.60 24.19
N ILE A 99 -6.51 -8.03 24.37
CA ILE A 99 -5.56 -8.27 23.27
C ILE A 99 -6.11 -9.27 22.24
N PRO A 100 -6.48 -10.52 22.59
CA PRO A 100 -6.98 -11.48 21.61
C PRO A 100 -8.34 -11.07 21.05
N ALA A 101 -9.21 -10.42 21.85
CA ALA A 101 -10.47 -9.87 21.35
C ALA A 101 -10.23 -8.81 20.26
N HIS A 102 -9.22 -7.96 20.44
CA HIS A 102 -8.82 -6.98 19.46
C HIS A 102 -8.18 -7.63 18.22
N GLU A 103 -7.25 -8.57 18.39
CA GLU A 103 -6.60 -9.31 17.28
C GLU A 103 -7.61 -10.06 16.41
N ASN A 104 -8.67 -10.58 17.02
CA ASN A 104 -9.71 -11.32 16.32
C ASN A 104 -10.78 -10.44 15.67
N ASN A 105 -10.77 -9.13 15.95
CA ASN A 105 -11.71 -8.20 15.36
C ASN A 105 -11.45 -8.04 13.85
N VAL A 106 -12.51 -8.10 13.05
CA VAL A 106 -12.47 -7.92 11.59
C VAL A 106 -11.85 -6.59 11.19
N GLN A 107 -12.16 -5.52 11.94
CA GLN A 107 -11.65 -4.18 11.66
C GLN A 107 -10.14 -4.09 11.89
N HIS A 108 -9.64 -4.69 12.97
CA HIS A 108 -8.21 -4.79 13.22
C HIS A 108 -7.50 -5.50 12.06
N ARG A 109 -8.01 -6.66 11.64
CA ARG A 109 -7.44 -7.44 10.53
C ARG A 109 -7.39 -6.65 9.23
N LYS A 110 -8.46 -5.91 8.90
CA LYS A 110 -8.49 -5.03 7.72
C LYS A 110 -7.41 -3.95 7.79
N CYS A 111 -7.36 -3.19 8.88
CA CYS A 111 -6.34 -2.15 9.07
C CYS A 111 -4.91 -2.71 9.05
N PHE A 112 -4.71 -3.88 9.67
CA PHE A 112 -3.41 -4.56 9.69
C PHE A 112 -2.95 -4.97 8.28
N MET A 113 -3.85 -5.56 7.49
CA MET A 113 -3.57 -5.96 6.11
C MET A 113 -3.25 -4.75 5.22
N GLU A 114 -4.03 -3.67 5.33
CA GLU A 114 -3.81 -2.43 4.56
C GLU A 114 -2.46 -1.79 4.92
N CYS A 115 -2.13 -1.73 6.21
CA CYS A 115 -0.82 -1.27 6.68
C CYS A 115 0.32 -2.13 6.12
N LYS A 116 0.18 -3.47 6.15
CA LYS A 116 1.20 -4.40 5.63
C LYS A 116 1.37 -4.32 4.13
N GLU A 117 0.28 -4.08 3.40
CA GLU A 117 0.32 -3.89 1.97
C GLU A 117 1.10 -2.60 1.61
N ILE A 118 0.82 -1.49 2.30
CA ILE A 118 1.55 -0.24 2.11
C ILE A 118 3.02 -0.39 2.49
N GLU A 119 3.32 -1.03 3.63
CA GLU A 119 4.71 -1.32 4.05
C GLU A 119 5.46 -2.10 2.96
N LYS A 120 4.81 -3.12 2.37
CA LYS A 120 5.37 -3.91 1.26
C LYS A 120 5.57 -3.08 0.00
N ARG A 121 4.62 -2.19 -0.34
CA ARG A 121 4.71 -1.30 -1.52
C ARG A 121 5.88 -0.32 -1.38
N LEU A 122 6.02 0.29 -0.20
CA LEU A 122 7.13 1.20 0.13
C LEU A 122 8.48 0.49 0.04
N LYS A 123 8.61 -0.68 0.69
CA LYS A 123 9.85 -1.49 0.65
C LYS A 123 10.26 -1.91 -0.76
N ASN A 124 9.30 -2.15 -1.63
CA ASN A 124 9.55 -2.59 -3.01
C ASN A 124 9.69 -1.43 -4.00
N GLY A 125 9.55 -0.16 -3.57
CA GLY A 125 9.54 1.00 -4.47
C GLY A 125 8.42 0.96 -5.53
N LYS A 126 7.33 0.22 -5.25
CA LYS A 126 6.22 0.00 -6.18
C LYS A 126 4.98 0.72 -5.64
N THR A 127 4.93 2.03 -5.84
CA THR A 127 3.66 2.76 -5.85
C THR A 127 2.80 2.26 -7.02
N ILE A 128 1.47 2.41 -6.91
CA ILE A 128 0.49 2.14 -7.98
C ILE A 128 0.90 2.84 -9.30
N ASP A 129 1.58 3.98 -9.18
CA ASP A 129 2.19 4.68 -10.32
C ASP A 129 3.10 3.79 -11.16
N ASN A 130 3.91 2.89 -10.61
CA ASN A 130 4.85 2.14 -11.46
C ASN A 130 4.13 1.17 -12.42
N PHE A 131 3.01 0.57 -12.00
CA PHE A 131 2.28 -0.34 -12.88
C PHE A 131 1.46 0.43 -13.92
N ILE A 132 0.80 1.52 -13.50
CA ILE A 132 0.03 2.39 -14.41
C ILE A 132 0.97 3.12 -15.38
N GLN A 133 2.08 3.68 -14.90
CA GLN A 133 3.12 4.33 -15.70
C GLN A 133 3.74 3.36 -16.69
N LYS A 134 4.00 2.11 -16.30
CA LYS A 134 4.47 1.09 -17.25
C LYS A 134 3.45 0.78 -18.33
N ALA A 135 2.17 0.66 -17.98
CA ALA A 135 1.12 0.45 -18.97
C ALA A 135 1.01 1.64 -19.93
N VAL A 136 1.04 2.87 -19.42
CA VAL A 136 1.03 4.12 -20.21
C VAL A 136 2.25 4.19 -21.14
N ASN A 137 3.46 3.92 -20.63
CA ASN A 137 4.68 3.95 -21.44
C ASN A 137 4.65 2.88 -22.54
N ILE A 138 4.15 1.68 -22.25
CA ILE A 138 3.98 0.61 -23.26
C ILE A 138 3.02 1.05 -24.36
N ASP A 139 1.91 1.72 -24.02
CA ASP A 139 0.95 2.20 -25.00
C ASP A 139 1.50 3.40 -25.81
N GLU A 140 2.27 4.29 -25.18
CA GLU A 140 2.98 5.38 -25.86
C GLU A 140 3.99 4.84 -26.89
N GLU A 141 4.78 3.82 -26.54
CA GLU A 141 5.70 3.17 -27.47
C GLU A 141 4.97 2.50 -28.65
N LYS A 142 3.84 1.83 -28.39
CA LYS A 142 3.02 1.25 -29.46
C LYS A 142 2.53 2.32 -30.43
N TRP A 143 1.94 3.41 -29.94
CA TRP A 143 1.43 4.48 -30.79
C TRP A 143 2.55 5.20 -31.55
N CYS A 144 3.71 5.42 -30.93
CA CYS A 144 4.89 5.94 -31.61
C CYS A 144 5.35 5.04 -32.77
N ASN A 145 5.35 3.72 -32.57
CA ASN A 145 5.74 2.77 -33.62
C ASN A 145 4.70 2.71 -34.76
N ILE A 146 3.41 2.72 -34.44
CA ILE A 146 2.34 2.79 -35.45
C ILE A 146 2.48 4.05 -36.31
N LEU A 147 2.69 5.22 -35.68
CA LEU A 147 2.88 6.47 -36.39
C LEU A 147 4.12 6.46 -37.29
N LYS A 148 5.24 5.88 -36.82
CA LYS A 148 6.45 5.71 -37.64
C LYS A 148 6.17 4.87 -38.89
N ILE A 149 5.50 3.72 -38.74
CA ILE A 149 5.15 2.86 -39.87
C ILE A 149 4.28 3.60 -40.88
N ILE A 150 3.28 4.36 -40.41
CA ILE A 150 2.41 5.16 -41.28
C ILE A 150 3.21 6.24 -42.01
N ILE A 151 4.09 6.96 -41.32
CA ILE A 151 4.93 8.00 -41.93
C ILE A 151 5.89 7.39 -42.96
N ASP A 152 6.55 6.28 -42.62
CA ASP A 152 7.46 5.59 -43.53
C ASP A 152 6.73 5.08 -44.77
N PHE A 153 5.50 4.59 -44.61
CA PHE A 153 4.63 4.20 -45.73
C PHE A 153 4.25 5.41 -46.60
N ILE A 154 3.83 6.53 -46.00
CA ILE A 154 3.51 7.76 -46.75
C ILE A 154 4.74 8.26 -47.50
N LEU A 155 5.92 8.28 -46.87
CA LEU A 155 7.18 8.67 -47.49
C LEU A 155 7.56 7.72 -48.63
N PHE A 156 7.37 6.42 -48.45
CA PHE A 156 7.59 5.42 -49.49
C PHE A 156 6.66 5.66 -50.70
N CYS A 157 5.37 5.87 -50.47
CA CYS A 157 4.43 6.19 -51.53
C CYS A 157 4.79 7.50 -52.25
N ALA A 158 5.14 8.55 -51.51
CA ALA A 158 5.55 9.82 -52.08
C ALA A 158 6.81 9.70 -52.94
N LYS A 159 7.83 8.96 -52.49
CA LYS A 159 9.08 8.73 -53.24
C LYS A 159 8.85 7.95 -54.54
N ASN A 160 7.89 7.02 -54.53
CA ASN A 160 7.59 6.16 -55.68
C ASN A 160 6.41 6.68 -56.53
N ASN A 161 5.89 7.88 -56.25
CA ASN A 161 4.70 8.46 -56.90
C ASN A 161 3.48 7.53 -56.88
N LEU A 162 3.33 6.73 -55.81
CA LEU A 162 2.22 5.80 -55.65
C LEU A 162 1.02 6.50 -55.00
N ALA A 163 -0.17 6.24 -55.53
CA ALA A 163 -1.40 6.75 -54.95
C ALA A 163 -1.68 6.06 -53.60
N LEU A 164 -1.83 6.84 -52.53
CA LEU A 164 -2.17 6.35 -51.19
C LEU A 164 -3.55 5.69 -51.15
N ARG A 165 -4.48 6.13 -52.01
CA ARG A 165 -5.84 5.62 -52.12
C ARG A 165 -6.17 5.39 -53.59
N GLY A 166 -6.63 4.19 -53.93
CA GLY A 166 -7.13 3.87 -55.26
C GLY A 166 -8.62 4.12 -55.39
N THR A 167 -9.14 3.96 -56.60
CA THR A 167 -10.57 4.11 -56.92
C THR A 167 -11.36 2.79 -56.79
N SER A 168 -10.70 1.67 -56.47
CA SER A 168 -11.32 0.35 -56.27
C SER A 168 -10.92 -0.23 -54.91
N ASP A 169 -11.90 -0.78 -54.18
CA ASP A 169 -11.71 -1.53 -52.93
C ASP A 169 -11.40 -3.03 -53.16
N LYS A 170 -11.25 -3.46 -54.42
CA LYS A 170 -10.97 -4.86 -54.78
C LYS A 170 -9.46 -5.12 -54.79
N ILE A 171 -9.05 -6.23 -54.19
CA ILE A 171 -7.65 -6.58 -53.83
C ILE A 171 -6.75 -6.87 -55.06
N GLU A 172 -7.31 -6.97 -56.27
CA GLU A 172 -6.56 -7.39 -57.47
C GLU A 172 -6.80 -6.51 -58.72
N ASP A 173 -7.36 -5.31 -58.57
CA ASP A 173 -7.49 -4.36 -59.69
C ASP A 173 -6.22 -3.52 -59.85
N ALA A 174 -5.74 -3.30 -61.08
CA ALA A 174 -4.58 -2.44 -61.36
C ALA A 174 -4.74 -0.96 -60.89
N ASN A 175 -5.94 -0.58 -60.42
CA ASN A 175 -6.28 0.73 -59.86
C ASN A 175 -6.53 0.72 -58.34
N SER A 176 -6.26 -0.38 -57.63
CA SER A 176 -6.31 -0.42 -56.16
C SER A 176 -5.05 0.23 -55.59
N GLY A 177 -5.21 1.31 -54.83
CA GLY A 177 -4.10 1.98 -54.15
C GLY A 177 -3.58 1.13 -53.01
N MET A 178 -2.37 1.42 -52.52
CA MET A 178 -1.70 0.58 -51.53
C MET A 178 -2.32 0.63 -50.12
N SER A 179 -3.39 1.39 -49.88
CA SER A 179 -4.12 1.43 -48.60
C SER A 179 -4.63 0.06 -48.15
N ASN A 180 -4.86 -0.87 -49.08
CA ASN A 180 -5.45 -2.17 -48.80
C ASN A 180 -4.43 -3.21 -48.28
N ALA A 181 -3.14 -2.85 -48.19
CA ALA A 181 -2.07 -3.76 -47.74
C ALA A 181 -1.80 -3.71 -46.22
N LEU A 182 -2.46 -2.82 -45.46
CA LEU A 182 -2.25 -2.63 -44.02
C LEU A 182 -3.47 -3.06 -43.16
N ALA A 183 -4.20 -4.10 -43.57
CA ALA A 183 -5.22 -4.70 -42.73
C ALA A 183 -4.56 -5.55 -41.62
N PHE A 184 -4.40 -4.96 -40.43
CA PHE A 184 -4.16 -5.66 -39.17
C PHE A 184 -5.46 -5.74 -38.37
#